data_AF-A0A9D6VMR2-F1
#
_entry.id   AF-A0A9D6VMR2-F1
#
_cell.length_a   1.000
_cell.length_b   1.000
_cell.length_c   1.000
_cell.angle_alpha   90.00
_cell.angle_beta   90.00
_cell.angle_gamma   90.00
#
_symmetry.space_group_name_H-M   'P 1'
#
loop_
_entity.id
_entity.type
_entity.pdbx_description
1 polymer ?
#
loop_
_entity_poly.entity_id
_entity_poly.type
_entity_poly.pdbx_seq_one_letter_code
_entity_poly.pdbx_strand_id
1 'polypeptide(L)'
;MEWETEAKEVVDMIPVPEVIKNMTILYAEKLARAKKSKKVTMDEVNETRDAYFEMLGDSYKKKICCAREEGKTDDDVDPEITLNKGPVLYRVEMCHQRFFGCPRQVIDVKKVGKMVKDKLEEIKLTEIIADKTDEPFMPHNFFTVSISSCPNNCSAAETKDFGMYGVIEPEVDQEACTRCGKCIEACPDDAILIKHDKLKINRRSCVICGACVEACPVGAIKNKRQGVRVLVGGRFGRWHTDGKELFKNEPLETAMKAIEASVDLIKTEAGPHEHLYHLINRLGIKPLHDKIM
;
A
#
# COMPACT_ATOMS: atom_id res chain seq x y z
N MET A 1 -13.80 19.28 7.56
CA MET A 1 -13.41 20.71 7.45
C MET A 1 -14.64 21.49 7.05
N GLU A 2 -14.85 22.70 7.58
CA GLU A 2 -15.92 23.59 7.09
C GLU A 2 -15.39 24.45 5.93
N TRP A 3 -16.27 24.86 5.02
CA TRP A 3 -15.90 25.65 3.83
C TRP A 3 -16.79 26.87 3.70
N GLU A 4 -16.22 28.01 3.30
CA GLU A 4 -17.00 29.13 2.79
C GLU A 4 -17.64 28.77 1.44
N THR A 5 -18.90 29.16 1.25
CA THR A 5 -19.66 28.85 0.03
C THR A 5 -18.92 29.34 -1.21
N GLU A 6 -18.43 30.58 -1.18
CA GLU A 6 -17.66 31.20 -2.27
C GLU A 6 -16.32 30.48 -2.50
N ALA A 7 -15.62 30.10 -1.42
CA ALA A 7 -14.35 29.36 -1.51
C ALA A 7 -14.53 27.99 -2.18
N LYS A 8 -15.66 27.32 -1.90
CA LYS A 8 -16.00 26.03 -2.49
C LYS A 8 -16.31 26.16 -3.99
N GLU A 9 -17.03 27.19 -4.39
CA GLU A 9 -17.30 27.47 -5.80
C GLU A 9 -16.00 27.77 -6.57
N VAL A 10 -15.09 28.54 -5.98
CA VAL A 10 -13.83 28.93 -6.64
C VAL A 10 -12.85 27.77 -6.73
N VAL A 11 -12.70 26.93 -5.69
CA VAL A 11 -11.79 25.77 -5.76
C VAL A 11 -12.23 24.79 -6.84
N ASP A 12 -13.55 24.67 -7.05
CA ASP A 12 -14.14 23.84 -8.10
C ASP A 12 -13.93 24.41 -9.51
N MET A 13 -13.62 25.70 -9.63
CA MET A 13 -13.36 26.35 -10.92
C MET A 13 -11.88 26.44 -11.27
N ILE A 14 -10.97 25.99 -10.40
CA ILE A 14 -9.53 25.99 -10.72
C ILE A 14 -9.29 25.15 -12.00
N PRO A 15 -8.62 25.69 -13.04
CA PRO A 15 -8.37 25.02 -14.31
C PRO A 15 -7.26 23.95 -14.21
N VAL A 16 -7.48 22.96 -13.34
CA VAL A 16 -6.68 21.75 -13.20
C VAL A 16 -7.46 20.55 -13.74
N PRO A 17 -6.77 19.49 -14.21
CA PRO A 17 -7.40 18.21 -14.51
C PRO A 17 -8.25 17.66 -13.36
N GLU A 18 -9.33 16.95 -13.65
CA GLU A 18 -10.34 16.48 -12.70
C GLU A 18 -9.75 15.54 -11.64
N VAL A 19 -8.72 14.77 -12.00
CA VAL A 19 -7.91 13.98 -11.05
C VAL A 19 -7.25 14.83 -9.98
N ILE A 20 -6.78 16.01 -10.36
CA ILE A 20 -6.05 16.93 -9.50
C ILE A 20 -7.03 17.83 -8.74
N LYS A 21 -8.28 17.98 -9.21
CA LYS A 21 -9.32 18.77 -8.53
C LYS A 21 -9.60 18.29 -7.10
N ASN A 22 -9.57 16.99 -6.87
CA ASN A 22 -9.67 16.44 -5.53
C ASN A 22 -8.44 16.82 -4.66
N MET A 23 -7.25 16.91 -5.28
CA MET A 23 -6.02 17.28 -4.60
C MET A 23 -5.96 18.78 -4.28
N THR A 24 -6.53 19.65 -5.12
CA THR A 24 -6.64 21.09 -4.81
C THR A 24 -7.51 21.33 -3.58
N ILE A 25 -8.64 20.62 -3.45
CA ILE A 25 -9.48 20.66 -2.24
C ILE A 25 -8.66 20.27 -1.02
N LEU A 26 -7.97 19.12 -1.08
CA LEU A 26 -7.15 18.63 0.04
C LEU A 26 -6.02 19.60 0.42
N TYR A 27 -5.40 20.24 -0.58
CA TYR A 27 -4.33 21.22 -0.36
C TYR A 27 -4.85 22.50 0.31
N ALA A 28 -6.01 23.01 -0.09
CA ALA A 28 -6.65 24.14 0.57
C ALA A 28 -7.00 23.82 2.05
N GLU A 29 -7.51 22.61 2.32
CA GLU A 29 -7.77 22.17 3.69
C GLU A 29 -6.47 22.04 4.52
N LYS A 30 -5.38 21.57 3.90
CA LYS A 30 -4.04 21.54 4.52
C LYS A 30 -3.59 22.94 4.94
N LEU A 31 -3.71 23.93 4.05
CA LEU A 31 -3.35 25.33 4.38
C LEU A 31 -4.18 25.87 5.56
N ALA A 32 -5.48 25.57 5.58
CA ALA A 32 -6.34 25.94 6.70
C ALA A 32 -5.91 25.26 8.02
N ARG A 33 -5.56 23.97 7.99
CA ARG A 33 -5.03 23.24 9.15
C ARG A 33 -3.71 23.82 9.64
N ALA A 34 -2.80 24.17 8.72
CA ALA A 34 -1.52 24.80 9.06
C ALA A 34 -1.71 26.13 9.81
N LYS A 35 -2.75 26.89 9.45
CA LYS A 35 -3.18 28.12 10.15
C LYS A 35 -4.03 27.86 11.41
N LYS A 36 -4.21 26.59 11.81
CA LYS A 36 -5.07 26.14 12.92
C LYS A 36 -6.55 26.55 12.77
N SER A 37 -7.00 26.77 11.54
CA SER A 37 -8.40 27.05 11.22
C SER A 37 -9.20 25.76 11.04
N LYS A 38 -10.48 25.79 11.40
CA LYS A 38 -11.46 24.72 11.10
C LYS A 38 -12.26 24.99 9.83
N LYS A 39 -12.02 26.13 9.19
CA LYS A 39 -12.76 26.64 8.04
C LYS A 39 -11.78 27.05 6.94
N VAL A 40 -12.04 26.61 5.71
CA VAL A 40 -11.32 27.06 4.50
C VAL A 40 -11.95 28.37 4.02
N THR A 41 -11.12 29.39 3.83
CA THR A 41 -11.51 30.71 3.33
C THR A 41 -10.97 30.93 1.92
N MET A 42 -11.33 32.07 1.31
CA MET A 42 -10.79 32.42 -0.01
C MET A 42 -9.26 32.60 -0.03
N ASP A 43 -8.63 32.93 1.10
CA ASP A 43 -7.18 33.10 1.14
C ASP A 43 -6.46 31.77 0.87
N GLU A 44 -6.91 30.68 1.51
CA GLU A 44 -6.35 29.34 1.26
C GLU A 44 -6.62 28.85 -0.16
N VAL A 45 -7.78 29.20 -0.73
CA VAL A 45 -8.13 28.81 -2.11
C VAL A 45 -7.29 29.58 -3.13
N ASN A 46 -7.03 30.88 -2.91
CA ASN A 46 -6.14 31.67 -3.75
C ASN A 46 -4.70 31.13 -3.69
N GLU A 47 -4.20 30.83 -2.50
CA GLU A 47 -2.87 30.26 -2.29
C GLU A 47 -2.74 28.87 -2.95
N THR A 48 -3.78 28.04 -2.86
CA THR A 48 -3.88 26.75 -3.57
C THR A 48 -3.83 26.94 -5.08
N ARG A 49 -4.65 27.86 -5.61
CA ARG A 49 -4.70 28.16 -7.04
C ARG A 49 -3.33 28.57 -7.56
N ASP A 50 -2.66 29.48 -6.86
CA ASP A 50 -1.38 30.03 -7.29
C ASP A 50 -0.28 28.96 -7.28
N ALA A 51 -0.26 28.09 -6.26
CA ALA A 51 0.68 26.96 -6.20
C ALA A 51 0.49 25.95 -7.37
N TYR A 52 -0.75 25.59 -7.70
CA TYR A 52 -1.01 24.70 -8.84
C TYR A 52 -0.77 25.38 -10.19
N PHE A 53 -0.96 26.70 -10.30
CA PHE A 53 -0.69 27.47 -11.52
C PHE A 53 0.80 27.56 -11.80
N GLU A 54 1.62 27.81 -10.78
CA GLU A 54 3.07 27.79 -10.91
C GLU A 54 3.57 26.40 -11.35
N MET A 55 2.99 25.33 -10.80
CA MET A 55 3.36 23.95 -11.16
C MET A 55 3.01 23.58 -12.62
N LEU A 56 1.82 23.96 -13.12
CA LEU A 56 1.38 23.57 -14.47
C LEU A 56 1.99 24.43 -15.59
N GLY A 57 2.32 25.68 -15.28
CA GLY A 57 2.83 26.65 -16.26
C GLY A 57 1.79 27.15 -17.27
N ASP A 58 2.08 28.32 -17.88
CA ASP A 58 1.13 29.05 -18.74
C ASP A 58 0.70 28.27 -20.00
N SER A 59 1.60 27.45 -20.53
CA SER A 59 1.36 26.64 -21.73
C SER A 59 0.25 25.61 -21.52
N TYR A 60 0.28 24.90 -20.40
CA TYR A 60 -0.67 23.82 -20.10
C TYR A 60 -2.02 24.40 -19.64
N LYS A 61 -1.99 25.49 -18.87
CA LYS A 61 -3.17 26.29 -18.52
C LYS A 61 -3.99 26.69 -19.75
N LYS A 62 -3.32 27.23 -20.78
CA LYS A 62 -3.99 27.64 -22.02
C LYS A 62 -4.66 26.45 -22.73
N LYS A 63 -4.03 25.28 -22.74
CA LYS A 63 -4.62 24.06 -23.33
C LYS A 63 -5.90 23.62 -22.61
N ILE A 64 -5.89 23.59 -21.27
CA ILE A 64 -7.08 23.22 -20.48
C ILE A 64 -8.21 24.22 -20.68
N CYS A 65 -7.93 25.52 -20.61
CA CYS A 65 -8.95 26.55 -20.79
C CYS A 65 -9.58 26.47 -22.20
N CYS A 66 -8.76 26.36 -23.26
CA CYS A 66 -9.27 26.22 -24.62
C CYS A 66 -10.09 24.93 -24.82
N ALA A 67 -9.67 23.79 -24.25
CA ALA A 67 -10.43 22.55 -24.36
C ALA A 67 -11.81 22.65 -23.67
N ARG A 68 -11.88 23.27 -22.49
CA ARG A 68 -13.14 23.48 -21.77
C ARG A 68 -14.08 24.45 -22.48
N GLU A 69 -13.55 25.50 -23.12
CA GLU A 69 -14.33 26.41 -23.99
C GLU A 69 -14.92 25.68 -25.21
N GLU A 70 -14.24 24.64 -25.70
CA GLU A 70 -14.70 23.77 -26.80
C GLU A 70 -15.67 22.66 -26.33
N GLY A 71 -16.05 22.62 -25.05
CA GLY A 71 -16.94 21.60 -24.48
C GLY A 71 -16.31 20.22 -24.36
N LYS A 72 -14.98 20.13 -24.47
CA LYS A 72 -14.22 18.89 -24.33
C LYS A 72 -14.01 18.55 -22.86
N THR A 73 -14.03 17.26 -22.57
CA THR A 73 -13.80 16.69 -21.24
C THR A 73 -12.31 16.61 -20.93
N ASP A 74 -11.95 16.41 -19.67
CA ASP A 74 -10.54 16.26 -19.29
C ASP A 74 -9.89 15.02 -19.98
N ASP A 75 -10.69 14.01 -20.37
CA ASP A 75 -10.25 12.85 -21.18
C ASP A 75 -9.81 13.23 -22.62
N ASP A 76 -10.35 14.32 -23.17
CA ASP A 76 -9.96 14.84 -24.49
C ASP A 76 -8.65 15.64 -24.43
N VAL A 77 -8.25 16.07 -23.22
CA VAL A 77 -7.01 16.82 -22.95
C VAL A 77 -5.88 15.87 -22.60
N ASP A 78 -6.16 14.84 -21.78
CA ASP A 78 -5.24 13.77 -21.45
C ASP A 78 -6.00 12.48 -21.04
N PRO A 79 -6.01 11.43 -21.90
CA PRO A 79 -6.79 10.21 -21.66
C PRO A 79 -6.27 9.32 -20.52
N GLU A 80 -5.15 9.63 -19.85
CA GLU A 80 -4.66 8.88 -18.68
C GLU A 80 -5.36 9.25 -17.35
N ILE A 81 -6.21 10.29 -17.36
CA ILE A 81 -6.82 10.92 -16.17
C ILE A 81 -7.89 10.02 -15.49
N THR A 82 -8.52 9.07 -16.16
CA THR A 82 -9.72 8.36 -15.64
C THR A 82 -9.49 7.42 -14.43
N LEU A 83 -8.26 7.26 -13.94
CA LEU A 83 -7.86 6.19 -13.01
C LEU A 83 -7.86 6.56 -11.51
N ASN A 84 -7.88 7.84 -11.13
CA ASN A 84 -7.72 8.26 -9.71
C ASN A 84 -9.01 8.85 -9.14
N LYS A 85 -9.88 8.00 -8.58
CA LYS A 85 -11.11 8.45 -7.91
C LYS A 85 -10.87 8.74 -6.43
N GLY A 86 -10.91 10.02 -6.05
CA GLY A 86 -10.98 10.54 -4.68
C GLY A 86 -9.71 11.24 -4.15
N PRO A 87 -9.83 12.18 -3.19
CA PRO A 87 -8.72 12.92 -2.59
C PRO A 87 -7.98 12.05 -1.55
N VAL A 88 -7.33 10.97 -1.98
CA VAL A 88 -6.55 10.11 -1.08
C VAL A 88 -5.08 10.08 -1.47
N LEU A 89 -4.20 10.21 -0.49
CA LEU A 89 -2.74 10.17 -0.68
C LEU A 89 -2.16 8.78 -0.40
N TYR A 90 -2.93 7.72 -0.70
CA TYR A 90 -2.49 6.34 -0.60
C TYR A 90 -3.04 5.49 -1.75
N ARG A 91 -2.35 4.38 -2.05
CA ARG A 91 -2.77 3.38 -3.04
C ARG A 91 -2.77 2.01 -2.41
N VAL A 92 -3.83 1.23 -2.61
CA VAL A 92 -3.90 -0.17 -2.18
C VAL A 92 -3.96 -1.06 -3.41
N GLU A 93 -2.86 -1.74 -3.71
CA GLU A 93 -2.74 -2.71 -4.78
C GLU A 93 -3.02 -4.12 -4.26
N MET A 94 -3.75 -4.92 -5.02
CA MET A 94 -4.10 -6.29 -4.64
C MET A 94 -3.94 -7.23 -5.83
N CYS A 95 -3.57 -8.48 -5.57
CA CYS A 95 -3.48 -9.50 -6.62
C CYS A 95 -4.85 -9.88 -7.22
N HIS A 96 -4.82 -10.62 -8.33
CA HIS A 96 -6.01 -10.99 -9.10
C HIS A 96 -6.93 -12.05 -8.47
N GLN A 97 -6.58 -12.62 -7.31
CA GLN A 97 -7.51 -13.47 -6.53
C GLN A 97 -8.86 -12.75 -6.32
N ARG A 98 -8.85 -11.41 -6.25
CA ARG A 98 -10.05 -10.57 -6.17
C ARG A 98 -11.02 -10.67 -7.37
N PHE A 99 -10.63 -11.18 -8.52
CA PHE A 99 -11.53 -11.20 -9.69
C PHE A 99 -12.13 -12.57 -9.94
N PHE A 100 -11.29 -13.61 -9.98
CA PHE A 100 -11.69 -14.94 -10.45
C PHE A 100 -11.34 -16.07 -9.46
N GLY A 101 -10.86 -15.74 -8.26
CA GLY A 101 -10.24 -16.72 -7.36
C GLY A 101 -8.84 -17.13 -7.83
N CYS A 102 -8.11 -17.87 -7.00
CA CYS A 102 -6.77 -18.37 -7.33
C CYS A 102 -6.54 -19.72 -6.61
N PRO A 103 -6.00 -20.76 -7.27
CA PRO A 103 -5.76 -22.06 -6.64
C PRO A 103 -4.67 -22.02 -5.57
N ARG A 104 -3.91 -20.92 -5.47
CA ARG A 104 -2.85 -20.73 -4.47
C ARG A 104 -3.27 -19.77 -3.36
N GLN A 105 -4.56 -19.55 -3.17
CA GLN A 105 -5.08 -18.58 -2.21
C GLN A 105 -4.77 -19.01 -0.76
N VAL A 106 -4.07 -18.14 -0.01
CA VAL A 106 -3.86 -18.33 1.45
C VAL A 106 -4.74 -17.36 2.25
N ILE A 107 -4.86 -16.12 1.79
CA ILE A 107 -5.76 -15.12 2.40
C ILE A 107 -6.73 -14.55 1.37
N ASP A 108 -7.91 -14.12 1.81
CA ASP A 108 -8.86 -13.37 0.97
C ASP A 108 -8.42 -11.91 0.85
N VAL A 109 -7.85 -11.53 -0.30
CA VAL A 109 -7.33 -10.16 -0.47
C VAL A 109 -8.44 -9.12 -0.57
N LYS A 110 -9.69 -9.48 -0.90
CA LYS A 110 -10.81 -8.53 -0.88
C LYS A 110 -11.12 -8.11 0.54
N LYS A 111 -11.26 -9.10 1.42
CA LYS A 111 -11.55 -8.86 2.84
C LYS A 111 -10.41 -8.08 3.49
N VAL A 112 -9.17 -8.52 3.26
CA VAL A 112 -7.97 -7.87 3.81
C VAL A 112 -7.80 -6.46 3.26
N GLY A 113 -7.98 -6.25 1.95
CA GLY A 113 -7.88 -4.94 1.32
C GLY A 113 -8.91 -3.95 1.85
N LYS A 114 -10.14 -4.41 2.14
CA LYS A 114 -11.15 -3.58 2.82
C LYS A 114 -10.69 -3.20 4.23
N MET A 115 -10.23 -4.17 5.03
CA MET A 115 -9.73 -3.90 6.38
C MET A 115 -8.57 -2.90 6.40
N VAL A 116 -7.63 -3.03 5.45
CA VAL A 116 -6.54 -2.07 5.27
C VAL A 116 -7.08 -0.69 4.94
N LYS A 117 -7.98 -0.59 3.95
CA LYS A 117 -8.56 0.69 3.55
C LYS A 117 -9.29 1.36 4.73
N ASP A 118 -10.15 0.62 5.43
CA ASP A 118 -10.89 1.12 6.59
C ASP A 118 -9.92 1.61 7.68
N LYS A 119 -8.82 0.88 7.93
CA LYS A 119 -7.78 1.29 8.88
C LYS A 119 -7.03 2.55 8.43
N LEU A 120 -6.71 2.70 7.14
CA LEU A 120 -6.05 3.90 6.61
C LEU A 120 -6.92 5.16 6.70
N GLU A 121 -8.23 5.00 6.54
CA GLU A 121 -9.22 6.06 6.74
C GLU A 121 -9.37 6.41 8.23
N GLU A 122 -9.45 5.40 9.11
CA GLU A 122 -9.53 5.57 10.57
C GLU A 122 -8.34 6.38 11.13
N ILE A 123 -7.12 6.06 10.71
CA ILE A 123 -5.90 6.77 11.13
C ILE A 123 -5.70 8.12 10.42
N LYS A 124 -6.58 8.47 9.47
CA LYS A 124 -6.53 9.70 8.67
C LYS A 124 -5.19 9.88 7.94
N LEU A 125 -4.69 8.80 7.32
CA LEU A 125 -3.38 8.80 6.66
C LEU A 125 -3.22 9.94 5.66
N THR A 126 -4.26 10.22 4.86
CA THR A 126 -4.26 11.30 3.87
C THR A 126 -3.92 12.65 4.49
N GLU A 127 -4.50 12.99 5.65
CA GLU A 127 -4.23 14.25 6.36
C GLU A 127 -2.77 14.28 6.84
N ILE A 128 -2.26 13.17 7.38
CA ILE A 128 -0.89 13.05 7.88
C ILE A 128 0.13 13.29 6.76
N ILE A 129 -0.05 12.66 5.60
CA ILE A 129 0.85 12.83 4.45
C ILE A 129 0.75 14.25 3.88
N ALA A 130 -0.48 14.76 3.78
CA ALA A 130 -0.73 16.11 3.29
C ALA A 130 0.01 17.16 4.13
N ASP A 131 -0.04 17.02 5.45
CA ASP A 131 0.57 17.96 6.40
C ASP A 131 2.12 17.85 6.43
N LYS A 132 2.71 16.79 5.85
CA LYS A 132 4.17 16.58 5.75
C LYS A 132 4.79 17.02 4.43
N THR A 133 3.96 17.40 3.45
CA THR A 133 4.42 17.75 2.10
C THR A 133 4.15 19.23 1.86
N ASP A 134 5.18 20.04 1.59
CA ASP A 134 5.03 21.49 1.38
C ASP A 134 4.66 21.89 -0.05
N GLU A 135 4.81 20.96 -0.99
CA GLU A 135 4.54 21.15 -2.41
C GLU A 135 3.17 20.59 -2.84
N PRO A 136 2.64 20.98 -4.02
CA PRO A 136 1.49 20.33 -4.62
C PRO A 136 1.68 18.81 -4.75
N PHE A 137 0.60 18.05 -4.53
CA PHE A 137 0.68 16.60 -4.46
C PHE A 137 1.00 15.95 -5.82
N MET A 138 2.06 15.14 -5.84
CA MET A 138 2.53 14.35 -6.96
C MET A 138 2.43 12.85 -6.65
N PRO A 139 2.51 11.95 -7.66
CA PRO A 139 2.38 10.51 -7.45
C PRO A 139 3.38 9.90 -6.45
N HIS A 140 4.56 10.52 -6.30
CA HIS A 140 5.57 10.06 -5.35
C HIS A 140 5.24 10.41 -3.89
N ASN A 141 4.24 11.27 -3.64
CA ASN A 141 3.79 11.58 -2.29
C ASN A 141 2.88 10.48 -1.70
N PHE A 142 2.40 9.55 -2.54
CA PHE A 142 1.42 8.55 -2.12
C PHE A 142 2.07 7.46 -1.27
N PHE A 143 1.42 7.11 -0.16
CA PHE A 143 1.76 5.91 0.59
C PHE A 143 1.22 4.66 -0.11
N THR A 144 2.10 3.76 -0.48
CA THR A 144 1.75 2.59 -1.28
C THR A 144 1.63 1.34 -0.43
N VAL A 145 0.50 0.66 -0.53
CA VAL A 145 0.23 -0.62 0.11
C VAL A 145 0.02 -1.68 -0.96
N SER A 146 0.63 -2.85 -0.80
CA SER A 146 0.38 -4.00 -1.67
C SER A 146 0.08 -5.26 -0.88
N ILE A 147 -0.95 -5.97 -1.32
CA ILE A 147 -1.52 -7.13 -0.64
C ILE A 147 -1.62 -8.29 -1.63
N SER A 148 -0.85 -9.35 -1.37
CA SER A 148 -0.90 -10.57 -2.16
C SER A 148 -1.50 -11.73 -1.36
N SER A 149 -2.23 -12.61 -2.04
CA SER A 149 -2.89 -13.72 -1.36
C SER A 149 -1.91 -14.77 -0.84
N CYS A 150 -0.74 -14.92 -1.47
CA CYS A 150 0.23 -15.97 -1.19
C CYS A 150 1.66 -15.54 -1.57
N PRO A 151 2.68 -16.37 -1.30
CA PRO A 151 4.09 -16.00 -1.52
C PRO A 151 4.51 -15.83 -2.98
N ASN A 152 3.68 -16.22 -3.95
CA ASN A 152 3.92 -15.88 -5.36
C ASN A 152 3.88 -14.36 -5.59
N ASN A 153 3.28 -13.61 -4.66
CA ASN A 153 3.43 -12.18 -4.52
C ASN A 153 3.20 -11.37 -5.82
N CYS A 154 2.13 -11.69 -6.56
CA CYS A 154 1.88 -11.12 -7.89
C CYS A 154 1.66 -9.59 -7.90
N SER A 155 1.40 -8.98 -6.74
CA SER A 155 1.27 -7.52 -6.59
C SER A 155 2.56 -6.83 -6.14
N ALA A 156 3.68 -7.55 -6.11
CA ALA A 156 5.00 -7.03 -5.74
C ALA A 156 5.01 -6.30 -4.39
N ALA A 157 4.53 -6.96 -3.33
CA ALA A 157 4.42 -6.40 -1.98
C ALA A 157 5.74 -5.83 -1.43
N GLU A 158 6.86 -6.46 -1.75
CA GLU A 158 8.22 -6.05 -1.37
C GLU A 158 8.67 -4.72 -1.98
N THR A 159 7.97 -4.23 -3.02
CA THR A 159 8.37 -3.00 -3.73
C THR A 159 7.61 -1.75 -3.29
N LYS A 160 6.72 -1.88 -2.30
CA LYS A 160 5.85 -0.79 -1.80
C LYS A 160 6.25 -0.36 -0.40
N ASP A 161 5.75 0.79 0.04
CA ASP A 161 6.00 1.29 1.40
C ASP A 161 5.56 0.26 2.46
N PHE A 162 4.39 -0.36 2.24
CA PHE A 162 3.88 -1.43 3.08
C PHE A 162 3.40 -2.61 2.23
N GLY A 163 4.05 -3.76 2.38
CA GLY A 163 3.72 -4.99 1.68
C GLY A 163 3.26 -6.07 2.64
N MET A 164 2.24 -6.85 2.25
CA MET A 164 1.95 -8.10 2.93
C MET A 164 1.50 -9.21 1.99
N TYR A 165 1.79 -10.46 2.37
CA TYR A 165 1.19 -11.61 1.72
C TYR A 165 0.94 -12.80 2.65
N GLY A 166 -0.06 -13.62 2.30
CA GLY A 166 -0.44 -14.80 3.07
C GLY A 166 0.64 -15.87 3.09
N VAL A 167 0.82 -16.52 4.24
CA VAL A 167 1.78 -17.62 4.45
C VAL A 167 1.18 -18.72 5.32
N ILE A 168 1.58 -19.97 5.07
CA ILE A 168 1.22 -21.17 5.85
C ILE A 168 2.48 -21.91 6.28
N GLU A 169 2.75 -21.93 7.58
CA GLU A 169 3.86 -22.69 8.16
C GLU A 169 3.55 -24.18 8.21
N PRO A 170 4.24 -25.01 7.41
CA PRO A 170 4.00 -26.45 7.44
C PRO A 170 4.73 -27.09 8.61
N GLU A 171 4.07 -28.07 9.23
CA GLU A 171 4.66 -28.98 10.22
C GLU A 171 4.39 -30.43 9.81
N VAL A 172 5.40 -31.28 9.99
CA VAL A 172 5.35 -32.67 9.53
C VAL A 172 5.19 -33.59 10.74
N ASP A 173 4.09 -34.33 10.74
CA ASP A 173 3.87 -35.50 11.57
C ASP A 173 4.64 -36.69 10.97
N GLN A 174 5.77 -37.04 11.58
CA GLN A 174 6.66 -38.08 11.05
C GLN A 174 6.07 -39.48 11.19
N GLU A 175 5.16 -39.70 12.14
CA GLU A 175 4.54 -40.99 12.38
C GLU A 175 3.43 -41.28 11.37
N ALA A 176 2.64 -40.26 11.02
CA ALA A 176 1.63 -40.35 9.97
C ALA A 176 2.23 -40.35 8.54
N CYS A 177 3.49 -39.96 8.37
CA CYS A 177 4.12 -39.79 7.07
C CYS A 177 4.42 -41.14 6.38
N THR A 178 3.72 -41.40 5.28
CA THR A 178 3.94 -42.60 4.44
C THR A 178 5.13 -42.47 3.49
N ARG A 179 5.80 -41.31 3.44
CA ARG A 179 6.94 -41.03 2.54
C ARG A 179 6.61 -41.17 1.05
N CYS A 180 5.35 -40.96 0.66
CA CYS A 180 4.88 -41.13 -0.72
C CYS A 180 5.42 -40.11 -1.75
N GLY A 181 6.15 -39.07 -1.34
CA GLY A 181 6.80 -38.13 -2.25
C GLY A 181 5.93 -37.02 -2.84
N LYS A 182 4.59 -37.08 -2.75
CA LYS A 182 3.70 -36.05 -3.34
C LYS A 182 3.99 -34.61 -2.90
N CYS A 183 4.39 -34.40 -1.65
CA CYS A 183 4.77 -33.08 -1.16
C CYS A 183 6.06 -32.54 -1.79
N ILE A 184 6.97 -33.42 -2.23
CA ILE A 184 8.20 -33.06 -2.93
C ILE A 184 7.82 -32.55 -4.33
N GLU A 185 7.01 -33.32 -5.06
CA GLU A 185 6.51 -32.93 -6.40
C GLU A 185 5.71 -31.62 -6.38
N ALA A 186 4.95 -31.38 -5.31
CA ALA A 186 4.14 -30.18 -5.18
C ALA A 186 4.93 -28.92 -4.77
N CYS A 187 6.18 -29.05 -4.31
CA CYS A 187 6.98 -27.94 -3.80
C CYS A 187 7.68 -27.20 -4.95
N PRO A 188 7.32 -25.93 -5.26
CA PRO A 188 7.95 -25.21 -6.36
C PRO A 188 9.41 -24.84 -6.10
N ASP A 189 9.77 -24.72 -4.81
CA ASP A 189 11.09 -24.26 -4.36
C ASP A 189 12.06 -25.41 -4.01
N ASP A 190 11.72 -26.66 -4.35
CA ASP A 190 12.49 -27.87 -4.04
C ASP A 190 12.92 -27.96 -2.56
N ALA A 191 12.10 -27.42 -1.66
CA ALA A 191 12.44 -27.27 -0.25
C ALA A 191 12.24 -28.56 0.56
N ILE A 192 11.70 -29.63 -0.03
CA ILE A 192 11.32 -30.85 0.68
C ILE A 192 12.13 -32.04 0.17
N LEU A 193 12.71 -32.79 1.10
CA LEU A 193 13.50 -33.98 0.80
C LEU A 193 13.30 -35.07 1.87
N ILE A 194 13.59 -36.32 1.52
CA ILE A 194 13.65 -37.42 2.49
C ILE A 194 15.11 -37.66 2.85
N LYS A 195 15.45 -37.61 4.14
CA LYS A 195 16.80 -37.90 4.65
C LYS A 195 16.71 -38.78 5.88
N HIS A 196 17.44 -39.91 5.86
CA HIS A 196 17.42 -40.91 6.92
C HIS A 196 16.00 -41.35 7.28
N ASP A 197 15.21 -41.70 6.26
CA ASP A 197 13.81 -42.12 6.38
C ASP A 197 12.86 -41.09 7.01
N LYS A 198 13.26 -39.82 7.11
CA LYS A 198 12.42 -38.73 7.61
C LYS A 198 12.23 -37.67 6.56
N LEU A 199 11.00 -37.18 6.45
CA LEU A 199 10.68 -36.03 5.60
C LEU A 199 11.26 -34.77 6.27
N LYS A 200 12.03 -33.99 5.52
CA LYS A 200 12.66 -32.75 5.98
C LYS A 200 12.25 -31.60 5.07
N ILE A 201 11.91 -30.48 5.68
CA ILE A 201 11.66 -29.21 5.00
C ILE A 201 12.86 -28.31 5.26
N ASN A 202 13.59 -27.95 4.20
CA ASN A 202 14.64 -26.95 4.26
C ASN A 202 14.01 -25.56 4.46
N ARG A 203 14.11 -25.06 5.69
CA ARG A 203 13.53 -23.76 6.08
C ARG A 203 14.19 -22.55 5.41
N ARG A 204 15.35 -22.72 4.77
CA ARG A 204 16.01 -21.65 4.00
C ARG A 204 15.39 -21.47 2.61
N SER A 205 15.01 -22.57 1.96
CA SER A 205 14.36 -22.55 0.64
C SER A 205 12.85 -22.44 0.72
N CYS A 206 12.24 -22.87 1.83
CA CYS A 206 10.79 -22.85 1.99
C CYS A 206 10.24 -21.41 2.11
N VAL A 207 9.44 -21.00 1.12
CA VAL A 207 8.75 -19.70 1.12
C VAL A 207 7.41 -19.70 1.85
N ILE A 208 7.05 -20.82 2.49
CA ILE A 208 5.88 -20.91 3.38
C ILE A 208 4.55 -20.77 2.60
N CYS A 209 4.50 -21.33 1.38
CA CYS A 209 3.33 -21.24 0.49
C CYS A 209 2.19 -22.23 0.80
N GLY A 210 2.44 -23.24 1.63
CA GLY A 210 1.43 -24.24 2.01
C GLY A 210 1.12 -25.31 0.96
N ALA A 211 1.72 -25.29 -0.23
CA ALA A 211 1.44 -26.27 -1.31
C ALA A 211 1.60 -27.74 -0.84
N CYS A 212 2.58 -28.01 0.02
CA CYS A 212 2.81 -29.34 0.57
C CYS A 212 1.75 -29.80 1.57
N VAL A 213 1.07 -28.87 2.25
CA VAL A 213 -0.04 -29.17 3.17
C VAL A 213 -1.21 -29.71 2.36
N GLU A 214 -1.59 -28.99 1.30
CA GLU A 214 -2.68 -29.38 0.40
C GLU A 214 -2.40 -30.69 -0.35
N ALA A 215 -1.15 -30.89 -0.78
CA ALA A 215 -0.76 -32.08 -1.54
C ALA A 215 -0.67 -33.37 -0.70
N CYS A 216 -0.68 -33.30 0.63
CA CYS A 216 -0.45 -34.46 1.49
C CYS A 216 -1.72 -35.33 1.60
N PRO A 217 -1.76 -36.53 0.98
CA PRO A 217 -2.99 -37.33 0.89
C PRO A 217 -3.42 -37.94 2.23
N VAL A 218 -2.48 -38.05 3.18
CA VAL A 218 -2.68 -38.63 4.51
C VAL A 218 -2.70 -37.56 5.61
N GLY A 219 -2.62 -36.27 5.25
CA GLY A 219 -2.63 -35.17 6.23
C GLY A 219 -1.43 -35.14 7.19
N ALA A 220 -0.33 -35.80 6.82
CA ALA A 220 0.90 -35.81 7.62
C ALA A 220 1.63 -34.45 7.63
N ILE A 221 1.39 -33.59 6.63
CA ILE A 221 1.87 -32.21 6.64
C ILE A 221 0.68 -31.31 7.01
N LYS A 222 0.75 -30.71 8.20
CA LYS A 222 -0.31 -29.89 8.78
C LYS A 222 0.02 -28.40 8.65
N ASN A 223 -1.02 -27.58 8.58
CA ASN A 223 -0.93 -26.13 8.75
C ASN A 223 -0.73 -25.84 10.24
N LYS A 224 0.52 -25.57 10.65
CA LYS A 224 0.85 -25.23 12.04
C LYS A 224 0.37 -23.84 12.40
N ARG A 225 0.65 -22.88 11.51
CA ARG A 225 0.31 -21.47 11.68
C ARG A 225 0.11 -20.83 10.32
N GLN A 226 -1.04 -20.20 10.14
CA GLN A 226 -1.34 -19.38 8.98
C GLN A 226 -1.44 -17.92 9.41
N GLY A 227 -0.89 -17.04 8.58
CA GLY A 227 -0.83 -15.62 8.85
C GLY A 227 -0.37 -14.86 7.63
N VAL A 228 0.24 -13.70 7.88
CA VAL A 228 0.82 -12.84 6.85
C VAL A 228 2.30 -12.60 7.13
N ARG A 229 3.06 -12.53 6.05
CA ARG A 229 4.39 -11.94 6.06
C ARG A 229 4.26 -10.45 5.72
N VAL A 230 4.97 -9.61 6.46
CA VAL A 230 4.92 -8.15 6.33
C VAL A 230 6.30 -7.62 5.95
N LEU A 231 6.35 -6.78 4.94
CA LEU A 231 7.55 -6.07 4.48
C LEU A 231 7.28 -4.56 4.50
N VAL A 232 8.29 -3.76 4.84
CA VAL A 232 8.16 -2.30 4.94
C VAL A 232 9.33 -1.57 4.31
N GLY A 233 9.05 -0.40 3.75
CA GLY A 233 10.06 0.48 3.16
C GLY A 233 10.57 0.02 1.79
N GLY A 234 9.78 -0.72 1.03
CA GLY A 234 10.08 -1.04 -0.37
C GLY A 234 9.85 0.15 -1.28
N ARG A 235 10.63 0.22 -2.38
CA ARG A 235 10.47 1.27 -3.40
C ARG A 235 10.86 0.79 -4.79
N PHE A 236 10.02 1.12 -5.76
CA PHE A 236 10.36 1.05 -7.19
C PHE A 236 10.63 2.46 -7.75
N GLY A 237 11.67 2.63 -8.55
CA GLY A 237 12.04 3.93 -9.13
C GLY A 237 13.55 4.13 -9.26
N ARG A 238 14.01 5.39 -9.17
CA ARG A 238 15.43 5.78 -9.35
C ARG A 238 16.39 4.93 -8.52
N TRP A 239 15.99 4.60 -7.28
CA TRP A 239 16.71 3.70 -6.40
C TRP A 239 15.77 2.56 -6.04
N HIS A 240 15.98 1.41 -6.67
CA HIS A 240 15.23 0.21 -6.33
C HIS A 240 15.66 -0.27 -4.93
N THR A 241 14.69 -0.56 -4.08
CA THR A 241 14.92 -1.02 -2.71
C THR A 241 13.86 -2.04 -2.35
N ASP A 242 14.31 -3.22 -1.95
CA ASP A 242 13.43 -4.24 -1.41
C ASP A 242 13.00 -3.88 0.01
N GLY A 243 11.72 -4.09 0.31
CA GLY A 243 11.17 -3.90 1.64
C GLY A 243 11.83 -4.82 2.65
N LYS A 244 12.08 -4.30 3.86
CA LYS A 244 12.65 -5.08 4.97
C LYS A 244 11.56 -5.94 5.60
N GLU A 245 11.84 -7.22 5.81
CA GLU A 245 10.91 -8.16 6.47
C GLU A 245 10.70 -7.72 7.93
N LEU A 246 9.49 -7.28 8.26
CA LEU A 246 9.10 -6.90 9.61
C LEU A 246 8.60 -8.13 10.38
N PHE A 247 7.76 -8.95 9.74
CA PHE A 247 7.22 -10.17 10.33
C PHE A 247 7.20 -11.30 9.31
N LYS A 248 7.61 -12.49 9.73
CA LYS A 248 7.69 -13.68 8.86
C LYS A 248 6.36 -14.42 8.70
N ASN A 249 5.56 -14.49 9.77
CA ASN A 249 4.26 -15.14 9.82
C ASN A 249 3.50 -14.70 11.09
N GLU A 250 2.73 -13.62 11.01
CA GLU A 250 1.93 -13.11 12.12
C GLU A 250 0.44 -13.02 11.76
N PRO A 251 -0.48 -12.97 12.75
CA PRO A 251 -1.91 -12.77 12.51
C PRO A 251 -2.16 -11.44 11.79
N LEU A 252 -3.30 -11.36 11.11
CA LEU A 252 -3.67 -10.17 10.35
C LEU A 252 -3.79 -8.94 11.27
N GLU A 253 -4.22 -9.14 12.51
CA GLU A 253 -4.33 -8.10 13.55
C GLU A 253 -2.97 -7.44 13.81
N THR A 254 -1.89 -8.22 13.85
CA THR A 254 -0.53 -7.71 14.01
C THR A 254 -0.09 -6.88 12.80
N ALA A 255 -0.49 -7.28 11.59
CA ALA A 255 -0.22 -6.48 10.38
C ALA A 255 -0.98 -5.14 10.37
N MET A 256 -2.21 -5.09 10.91
CA MET A 256 -2.95 -3.83 11.05
C MET A 256 -2.26 -2.88 12.04
N LYS A 257 -1.77 -3.40 13.17
CA LYS A 257 -0.93 -2.64 14.10
C LYS A 257 0.36 -2.16 13.44
N ALA A 258 0.94 -2.95 12.55
CA ALA A 258 2.14 -2.58 11.82
C ALA A 258 1.90 -1.41 10.86
N ILE A 259 0.74 -1.35 10.20
CA ILE A 259 0.34 -0.20 9.37
C ILE A 259 0.25 1.05 10.24
N GLU A 260 -0.44 0.98 11.37
CA GLU A 260 -0.57 2.08 12.32
C GLU A 260 0.80 2.57 12.83
N ALA A 261 1.67 1.64 13.25
CA ALA A 261 3.03 1.96 13.68
C ALA A 261 3.86 2.61 12.56
N SER A 262 3.69 2.17 11.31
CA SER A 262 4.38 2.73 10.15
C SER A 262 3.95 4.17 9.87
N VAL A 263 2.65 4.43 9.94
CA VAL A 263 2.07 5.77 9.75
C VAL A 263 2.47 6.70 10.88
N ASP A 264 2.47 6.21 12.12
CA ASP A 264 2.94 6.98 13.25
C ASP A 264 4.43 7.31 13.16
N LEU A 265 5.25 6.40 12.62
CA LEU A 265 6.65 6.66 12.37
C LEU A 265 6.82 7.80 11.36
N ILE A 266 6.03 7.81 10.28
CA ILE A 266 6.01 8.95 9.33
C ILE A 266 5.61 10.23 10.05
N LYS A 267 4.54 10.19 10.84
CA LYS A 267 4.03 11.37 11.55
C LYS A 267 5.08 11.97 12.48
N THR A 268 5.81 11.14 13.22
CA THR A 268 6.73 11.55 14.28
C THR A 268 8.14 11.85 13.79
N GLU A 269 8.67 11.03 12.88
CA GLU A 269 10.09 11.05 12.51
C GLU A 269 10.38 11.57 11.09
N ALA A 270 9.37 11.66 10.21
CA ALA A 270 9.58 12.15 8.85
C ALA A 270 9.88 13.65 8.82
N GLY A 271 11.04 14.00 8.24
CA GLY A 271 11.32 15.35 7.77
C GLY A 271 10.57 15.69 6.46
N PRO A 272 10.74 16.92 5.95
CA PRO A 272 10.18 17.31 4.66
C PRO A 272 10.64 16.35 3.55
N HIS A 273 9.70 15.86 2.75
CA HIS A 273 9.93 14.90 1.65
C HIS A 273 10.44 13.50 2.07
N GLU A 274 10.49 13.17 3.37
CA GLU A 274 10.81 11.81 3.83
C GLU A 274 9.59 10.88 3.84
N HIS A 275 9.59 9.89 2.95
CA HIS A 275 8.70 8.72 2.97
C HIS A 275 9.16 7.61 3.93
N LEU A 276 8.27 6.64 4.19
CA LEU A 276 8.56 5.48 5.05
C LEU A 276 9.86 4.77 4.67
N TYR A 277 10.15 4.60 3.38
CA TYR A 277 11.39 3.96 2.95
C TYR A 277 12.65 4.69 3.47
N HIS A 278 12.66 6.03 3.51
CA HIS A 278 13.79 6.79 4.05
C HIS A 278 13.96 6.49 5.54
N LEU A 279 12.85 6.46 6.27
CA LEU A 279 12.82 6.16 7.71
C LEU A 279 13.32 4.75 7.98
N ILE A 280 12.86 3.76 7.22
CA ILE A 280 13.30 2.36 7.36
C ILE A 280 14.78 2.20 6.98
N ASN A 281 15.30 2.98 6.04
CA ASN A 281 16.72 2.98 5.71
C ASN A 281 17.57 3.64 6.80
N ARG A 282 17.09 4.74 7.38
CA ARG A 282 17.78 5.51 8.43
C ARG A 282 17.73 4.84 9.81
N LEU A 283 16.55 4.38 10.22
CA LEU A 283 16.26 3.89 11.57
C LEU A 283 16.19 2.37 11.67
N GLY A 284 16.09 1.67 10.54
CA GLY A 284 15.79 0.24 10.51
C GLY A 284 14.33 -0.07 10.87
N ILE A 285 14.05 -1.34 11.15
CA ILE A 285 12.70 -1.83 11.49
C ILE A 285 12.44 -1.94 13.00
N LYS A 286 13.48 -1.77 13.82
CA LYS A 286 13.39 -1.93 15.28
C LYS A 286 12.33 -1.01 15.92
N PRO A 287 12.22 0.29 15.57
CA PRO A 287 11.19 1.15 16.15
C PRO A 287 9.76 0.69 15.87
N LEU A 288 9.53 0.06 14.72
CA LEU A 288 8.22 -0.51 14.40
C LEU A 288 7.96 -1.76 15.25
N HIS A 289 8.95 -2.64 15.35
CA HIS A 289 8.84 -3.87 16.12
C HIS A 289 8.56 -3.58 17.61
N ASP A 290 9.30 -2.65 18.22
CA ASP A 290 9.17 -2.25 19.64
C ASP A 290 7.80 -1.60 19.95
N LYS A 291 7.12 -1.05 18.94
CA LYS A 291 5.80 -0.43 19.11
C LYS A 291 4.65 -1.44 19.01
N ILE A 292 4.89 -2.60 18.40
CA ILE A 292 3.86 -3.61 18.11
C ILE A 292 3.88 -4.74 19.16
N MET A 293 5.09 -5.09 19.64
CA MET A 293 5.36 -6.19 20.58
C MET A 293 5.45 -5.70 22.03
#